data_AF-A0A7Y5E069-F1
#
_entry.id   AF-A0A7Y5E069-F1
#
_cell.length_a   1.000
_cell.length_b   1.000
_cell.length_c   1.000
_cell.angle_alpha   90.00
_cell.angle_beta   90.00
_cell.angle_gamma   90.00
#
_symmetry.space_group_name_H-M   'P 1'
#
loop_
_entity.id
_entity.type
_entity.pdbx_description
1 polymer ?
#
loop_
_entity_poly.entity_id
_entity_poly.type
_entity_poly.pdbx_seq_one_letter_code
_entity_poly.pdbx_strand_id
1 'polypeptide(L)'
;MGIPRSLARRSDAADAPSLNKAQSTLLAEALRRGEATRNVMEDALVDYGRWILVNVFDDDAAAALDGRSRNTVWVTLLRRAGGPTLRLSRRMLYVAVEIAARDKRINDDVWRTLEPGRKELLLPLADEPVMRKAAKHVVEMKLSQDKTREYVAELRTTVGDAPKARATMGRVAARVRSFHATLGSATALRSLKKLTTDASDEEKRALAKELDAVATWLAAARRMVRG
;
A
#
# COMPACT_ATOMS: atom_id res chain seq x y z
N MET A 1 11.43 32.41 7.22
CA MET A 1 12.20 31.16 7.43
C MET A 1 11.37 29.99 6.95
N GLY A 2 11.57 29.58 5.70
CA GLY A 2 10.79 28.52 5.05
C GLY A 2 11.61 27.25 4.92
N ILE A 3 11.04 26.12 5.34
CA ILE A 3 11.58 24.79 5.03
C ILE A 3 11.14 24.44 3.60
N PRO A 4 12.05 24.22 2.64
CA PRO A 4 11.65 23.83 1.30
C PRO A 4 11.21 22.36 1.26
N ARG A 5 9.96 22.15 0.82
CA ARG A 5 9.42 20.86 0.39
C ARG A 5 9.77 20.64 -1.08
N SER A 6 10.78 19.84 -1.35
CA SER A 6 10.95 19.18 -2.65
C SER A 6 11.90 17.97 -2.57
N LEU A 7 11.45 16.89 -1.93
CA LEU A 7 11.96 15.55 -2.29
C LEU A 7 11.18 15.03 -3.50
N ALA A 8 11.21 15.83 -4.57
CA ALA A 8 10.97 15.31 -5.91
C ALA A 8 12.13 14.37 -6.21
N ARG A 9 11.80 13.16 -6.64
CA ARG A 9 12.72 12.11 -7.03
C ARG A 9 13.58 12.62 -8.21
N ARG A 10 14.73 13.24 -7.91
CA ARG A 10 15.78 13.53 -8.89
C ARG A 10 16.30 12.19 -9.39
N SER A 11 15.87 11.83 -10.60
CA SER A 11 16.54 10.84 -11.43
C SER A 11 17.78 11.50 -12.04
N ASP A 12 18.75 11.87 -11.21
CA ASP A 12 20.07 12.32 -11.67
C ASP A 12 20.97 11.08 -11.78
N ALA A 13 20.73 10.25 -12.80
CA ALA A 13 21.56 9.08 -13.09
C ALA A 13 22.84 9.43 -13.89
N ALA A 14 23.09 10.72 -14.16
CA ALA A 14 24.18 11.16 -15.03
C ALA A 14 25.51 11.44 -14.29
N ASP A 15 25.50 11.66 -12.97
CA ASP A 15 26.72 11.97 -12.18
C ASP A 15 26.68 11.28 -10.81
N ALA A 16 26.59 9.94 -10.79
CA ALA A 16 26.77 9.22 -9.53
C ALA A 16 28.25 9.34 -9.12
N PRO A 17 28.58 9.98 -7.97
CA PRO A 17 29.97 10.10 -7.54
C PRO A 17 30.58 8.70 -7.37
N SER A 18 31.73 8.47 -7.98
CA SER A 18 32.43 7.20 -7.86
C SER A 18 32.92 7.00 -6.43
N LEU A 19 32.53 5.87 -5.83
CA LEU A 19 32.91 5.54 -4.46
C LEU A 19 34.36 5.07 -4.44
N ASN A 20 35.19 5.65 -3.57
CA ASN A 20 36.51 5.11 -3.30
C ASN A 20 36.39 3.78 -2.52
N LYS A 21 37.48 3.02 -2.41
CA LYS A 21 37.48 1.69 -1.76
C LYS A 21 36.92 1.72 -0.33
N ALA A 22 37.28 2.73 0.46
CA ALA A 22 36.78 2.86 1.83
C ALA A 22 35.28 3.14 1.88
N GLN A 23 34.79 4.03 1.00
CA GLN A 23 33.36 4.34 0.87
C GLN A 23 32.56 3.12 0.39
N SER A 24 33.09 2.34 -0.57
CA SER A 24 32.46 1.10 -1.05
C SER A 24 32.35 0.05 0.05
N THR A 25 33.40 -0.13 0.86
CA THR A 25 33.36 -1.04 2.03
C THR A 25 32.34 -0.57 3.06
N LEU A 26 32.30 0.73 3.37
CA LEU A 26 31.33 1.29 4.31
C LEU A 26 29.89 1.13 3.81
N LEU A 27 29.65 1.36 2.52
CA LEU A 27 28.35 1.16 1.89
C LEU A 27 27.92 -0.31 1.97
N ALA A 28 28.81 -1.25 1.65
CA ALA A 28 28.50 -2.68 1.73
C ALA A 28 28.10 -3.10 3.15
N GLU A 29 28.83 -2.64 4.18
CA GLU A 29 28.49 -2.90 5.58
C GLU A 29 27.18 -2.22 6.00
N ALA A 30 26.93 -0.99 5.54
CA ALA A 30 25.66 -0.30 5.80
C ALA A 30 24.47 -1.04 5.19
N LEU A 31 24.59 -1.53 3.95
CA LEU A 31 23.58 -2.35 3.28
C LEU A 31 23.33 -3.66 4.04
N ARG A 32 24.41 -4.36 4.43
CA ARG A 32 24.32 -5.60 5.21
C ARG A 32 23.61 -5.40 6.55
N ARG A 33 23.95 -4.33 7.29
CA ARG A 33 23.26 -3.99 8.55
C ARG A 33 21.81 -3.58 8.34
N GLY A 34 21.52 -2.87 7.25
CA GLY A 34 20.16 -2.51 6.85
C GLY A 34 19.30 -3.75 6.60
N GLU A 35 19.86 -4.74 5.89
CA GLU A 35 19.19 -6.02 5.63
C GLU A 35 18.95 -6.82 6.92
N ALA A 36 19.96 -6.95 7.79
CA ALA A 36 19.79 -7.62 9.07
C ALA A 36 18.70 -6.97 9.94
N THR A 37 18.67 -5.64 9.99
CA THR A 37 17.65 -4.88 10.73
C THR A 37 16.26 -5.09 10.14
N ARG A 38 16.15 -5.07 8.80
CA ARG A 38 14.90 -5.35 8.10
C ARG A 38 14.37 -6.74 8.47
N ASN A 39 15.22 -7.76 8.46
CA ASN A 39 14.79 -9.13 8.77
C ASN A 39 14.22 -9.24 10.20
N VAL A 40 14.87 -8.62 11.19
CA VAL A 40 14.34 -8.55 12.57
C VAL A 40 12.97 -7.86 12.62
N MET A 41 12.80 -6.76 11.88
CA MET A 41 11.51 -6.05 11.82
C MET A 41 10.42 -6.89 11.13
N GLU A 42 10.78 -7.62 10.07
CA GLU A 42 9.88 -8.50 9.34
C GLU A 42 9.42 -9.68 10.20
N ASP A 43 10.33 -10.33 10.94
CA ASP A 43 9.99 -11.42 11.86
C ASP A 43 9.06 -10.94 12.98
N ALA A 44 9.39 -9.81 13.62
CA ALA A 44 8.54 -9.20 14.64
C ALA A 44 7.15 -8.84 14.10
N LEU A 45 7.08 -8.41 12.83
CA LEU A 45 5.81 -8.10 12.17
C LEU A 45 4.97 -9.36 11.94
N VAL A 46 5.60 -10.46 11.52
CA VAL A 46 4.92 -11.76 11.33
C VAL A 46 4.42 -12.31 12.66
N ASP A 47 5.24 -12.27 13.71
CA ASP A 47 4.84 -12.73 15.04
C ASP A 47 3.67 -11.92 15.59
N TYR A 48 3.70 -10.60 15.42
CA TYR A 48 2.57 -9.75 15.79
C TYR A 48 1.32 -10.06 14.95
N GLY A 49 1.47 -10.32 13.65
CA GLY A 49 0.39 -10.77 12.78
C GLY A 49 -0.25 -12.08 13.24
N ARG A 50 0.56 -13.06 13.65
CA ARG A 50 0.09 -14.33 14.23
C ARG A 50 -0.62 -14.12 15.55
N TRP A 51 -0.08 -13.27 16.42
CA TRP A 51 -0.75 -12.92 17.67
C TRP A 51 -2.13 -12.30 17.42
N ILE A 52 -2.24 -11.39 16.45
CA ILE A 52 -3.54 -10.80 16.06
C ILE A 52 -4.47 -11.89 15.50
N LEU A 53 -3.99 -12.76 14.62
CA LEU A 53 -4.80 -13.84 14.06
C LEU A 53 -5.41 -14.70 15.18
N VAL A 54 -4.60 -15.12 16.15
CA VAL A 54 -5.05 -15.96 17.27
C VAL A 54 -5.98 -15.21 18.22
N ASN A 55 -5.60 -14.00 18.68
CA ASN A 55 -6.29 -13.33 19.79
C ASN A 55 -7.40 -12.37 19.37
N VAL A 56 -7.38 -11.89 18.11
CA VAL A 56 -8.38 -10.96 17.60
C VAL A 56 -9.37 -11.67 16.68
N PHE A 57 -8.93 -12.71 15.96
CA PHE A 57 -9.75 -13.44 15.00
C PHE A 57 -9.99 -14.89 15.39
N ASP A 58 -9.71 -15.29 16.64
CA ASP A 58 -9.92 -16.66 17.15
C ASP A 58 -9.24 -17.73 16.26
N ASP A 59 -8.08 -17.39 15.72
CA ASP A 59 -7.32 -18.21 14.77
C ASP A 59 -8.08 -18.52 13.46
N ASP A 60 -9.14 -17.78 13.13
CA ASP A 60 -9.90 -17.90 11.88
C ASP A 60 -9.27 -17.04 10.76
N ALA A 61 -8.56 -17.71 9.86
CA ALA A 61 -7.93 -17.07 8.70
C ALA A 61 -8.95 -16.50 7.69
N ALA A 62 -10.16 -17.05 7.57
CA ALA A 62 -11.18 -16.49 6.70
C ALA A 62 -11.76 -15.20 7.29
N ALA A 63 -12.03 -15.18 8.60
CA ALA A 63 -12.42 -13.95 9.30
C ALA A 63 -11.33 -12.87 9.20
N ALA A 64 -10.06 -13.26 9.32
CA ALA A 64 -8.92 -12.37 9.21
C ALA A 64 -8.65 -11.85 7.79
N LEU A 65 -9.19 -12.47 6.73
CA LEU A 65 -9.04 -11.98 5.35
C LEU A 65 -10.27 -11.18 4.91
N ASP A 66 -11.46 -11.75 5.07
CA ASP A 66 -12.72 -11.26 4.50
C ASP A 66 -13.65 -10.62 5.53
N GLY A 67 -13.58 -11.09 6.78
CA GLY A 67 -14.45 -10.66 7.89
C GLY A 67 -13.97 -9.44 8.68
N ARG A 68 -12.77 -8.93 8.39
CA ARG A 68 -12.07 -7.91 9.18
C ARG A 68 -12.88 -6.68 9.56
N SER A 69 -13.69 -6.15 8.64
CA SER A 69 -14.49 -4.93 8.89
C SER A 69 -15.56 -5.10 9.95
N ARG A 70 -15.95 -6.35 10.28
CA ARG A 70 -16.93 -6.69 11.32
C ARG A 70 -16.30 -6.86 12.70
N ASN A 71 -14.99 -7.02 12.77
CA ASN A 71 -14.27 -7.19 14.04
C ASN A 71 -13.95 -5.82 14.67
N THR A 72 -14.57 -5.54 15.83
CA THR A 72 -14.48 -4.24 16.50
C THR A 72 -13.08 -3.94 17.03
N VAL A 73 -12.35 -4.95 17.50
CA VAL A 73 -10.97 -4.83 17.98
C VAL A 73 -10.05 -4.46 16.82
N TRP A 74 -10.14 -5.17 15.70
CA TRP A 74 -9.37 -4.88 14.48
C TRP A 74 -9.62 -3.46 13.96
N VAL A 75 -10.88 -3.05 13.85
CA VAL A 75 -11.23 -1.69 13.41
C VAL A 75 -10.66 -0.64 14.36
N THR A 76 -10.63 -0.91 15.66
CA THR A 76 -10.04 -0.01 16.66
C THR A 76 -8.52 0.08 16.52
N LEU A 77 -7.83 -1.06 16.32
CA LEU A 77 -6.40 -1.10 16.03
C LEU A 77 -6.06 -0.26 14.79
N LEU A 78 -6.81 -0.43 13.70
CA LEU A 78 -6.62 0.35 12.48
C LEU A 78 -6.83 1.86 12.68
N ARG A 79 -7.80 2.27 13.52
CA ARG A 79 -8.00 3.69 13.84
C ARG A 79 -6.81 4.28 14.60
N ARG A 80 -6.20 3.50 15.49
CA ARG A 80 -5.05 3.92 16.33
C ARG A 80 -3.69 3.82 15.62
N ALA A 81 -3.61 3.01 14.56
CA ALA A 81 -2.41 2.80 13.78
C ALA A 81 -1.85 4.10 13.18
N GLY A 82 -0.53 4.28 13.30
CA GLY A 82 0.18 5.51 12.95
C GLY A 82 0.00 6.65 13.95
N GLY A 83 -0.73 6.41 15.05
CA GLY A 83 -0.95 7.36 16.13
C GLY A 83 0.06 7.22 17.28
N PRO A 84 -0.09 8.02 18.35
CA PRO A 84 0.83 8.01 19.48
C PRO A 84 0.80 6.69 20.28
N THR A 85 -0.33 5.98 20.24
CA THR A 85 -0.53 4.71 20.97
C THR A 85 -0.09 3.48 20.19
N LEU A 86 -0.14 3.54 18.86
CA LEU A 86 0.32 2.46 17.98
C LEU A 86 1.12 3.07 16.83
N ARG A 87 2.45 3.09 17.00
CA ARG A 87 3.39 3.64 16.02
C ARG A 87 3.55 2.78 14.75
N LEU A 88 2.85 1.65 14.69
CA LEU A 88 2.80 0.80 13.51
C LEU A 88 1.85 1.39 12.47
N SER A 89 2.28 1.45 11.21
CA SER A 89 1.43 1.95 10.12
C SER A 89 0.25 1.03 9.84
N ARG A 90 -0.86 1.58 9.33
CA ARG A 90 -2.02 0.78 8.87
C ARG A 90 -1.62 -0.29 7.87
N ARG A 91 -0.72 0.04 6.94
CA ARG A 91 -0.23 -0.90 5.92
C ARG A 91 0.43 -2.10 6.58
N MET A 92 1.35 -1.87 7.51
CA MET A 92 2.06 -2.95 8.19
C MET A 92 1.11 -3.86 8.97
N LEU A 93 0.09 -3.31 9.63
CA LEU A 93 -0.96 -4.12 10.25
C LEU A 93 -1.67 -5.04 9.25
N TYR A 94 -2.07 -4.50 8.09
CA TYR A 94 -2.72 -5.30 7.05
C TYR A 94 -1.79 -6.41 6.57
N VAL A 95 -0.54 -6.07 6.23
CA VAL A 95 0.46 -7.03 5.74
C VAL A 95 0.71 -8.13 6.78
N ALA A 96 0.90 -7.78 8.06
CA ALA A 96 1.12 -8.73 9.14
C ALA A 96 0.00 -9.79 9.23
N VAL A 97 -1.26 -9.32 9.26
CA VAL A 97 -2.43 -10.20 9.37
C VAL A 97 -2.64 -11.02 8.10
N GLU A 98 -2.41 -10.44 6.92
CA GLU A 98 -2.52 -11.19 5.68
C GLU A 98 -1.47 -12.29 5.59
N ILE A 99 -0.21 -12.01 5.91
CA ILE A 99 0.84 -13.03 5.93
C ILE A 99 0.47 -14.14 6.92
N ALA A 100 0.05 -13.81 8.14
CA ALA A 100 -0.34 -14.81 9.14
C ALA A 100 -1.52 -15.68 8.67
N ALA A 101 -2.57 -15.07 8.13
CA ALA A 101 -3.73 -15.80 7.62
C ALA A 101 -3.38 -16.69 6.41
N ARG A 102 -2.49 -16.23 5.52
CA ARG A 102 -2.03 -17.01 4.37
C ARG A 102 -1.05 -18.12 4.76
N ASP A 103 -0.18 -17.91 5.74
CA ASP A 103 0.66 -18.97 6.32
C ASP A 103 -0.19 -20.12 6.88
N LYS A 104 -1.37 -19.80 7.42
CA LYS A 104 -2.33 -20.80 7.89
C LYS A 104 -3.06 -21.52 6.75
N ARG A 105 -3.52 -20.79 5.73
CA ARG A 105 -4.32 -21.36 4.61
C ARG A 105 -3.49 -22.06 3.55
N ILE A 106 -2.32 -21.54 3.23
CA ILE A 106 -1.42 -22.09 2.22
C ILE A 106 -0.51 -23.12 2.88
N ASN A 107 -0.98 -24.37 2.94
CA ASN A 107 -0.18 -25.51 3.38
C ASN A 107 0.81 -25.94 2.27
N ASP A 108 1.84 -25.13 2.04
CA ASP A 108 2.92 -25.38 1.08
C ASP A 108 4.26 -24.94 1.69
N ASP A 109 5.26 -25.82 1.65
CA ASP A 109 6.55 -25.58 2.31
C ASP A 109 7.33 -24.43 1.65
N VAL A 110 7.20 -24.25 0.33
CA VAL A 110 7.85 -23.15 -0.38
C VAL A 110 7.28 -21.82 0.11
N TRP A 111 5.95 -21.71 0.24
CA TRP A 111 5.33 -20.54 0.83
C TRP A 111 5.84 -20.28 2.26
N ARG A 112 5.92 -21.31 3.12
CA ARG A 112 6.36 -21.15 4.51
C ARG A 112 7.79 -20.63 4.64
N THR A 113 8.70 -21.14 3.81
CA THR A 113 10.13 -20.75 3.81
C THR A 113 10.39 -19.38 3.20
N LEU A 114 9.40 -18.80 2.51
CA LEU A 114 9.54 -17.51 1.87
C LEU A 114 9.66 -16.38 2.90
N GLU A 115 10.66 -15.51 2.73
CA GLU A 115 10.85 -14.33 3.57
C GLU A 115 9.61 -13.42 3.57
N PRO A 116 9.26 -12.75 4.69
CA PRO A 116 8.04 -11.95 4.79
C PRO A 116 7.95 -10.84 3.73
N GLY A 117 9.06 -10.18 3.40
CA GLY A 117 9.10 -9.17 2.34
C GLY A 117 8.68 -9.72 0.97
N ARG A 118 9.03 -10.97 0.64
CA ARG A 118 8.57 -11.62 -0.61
C ARG A 118 7.12 -12.06 -0.52
N LYS A 119 6.64 -12.52 0.65
CA LYS A 119 5.22 -12.80 0.87
C LYS A 119 4.37 -11.55 0.66
N GLU A 120 4.81 -10.38 1.17
CA GLU A 120 4.14 -9.09 0.96
C GLU A 120 3.95 -8.79 -0.53
N LEU A 121 4.97 -9.05 -1.36
CA LEU A 121 4.90 -8.81 -2.81
C LEU A 121 3.88 -9.73 -3.50
N LEU A 122 3.62 -10.92 -2.96
CA LEU A 122 2.66 -11.88 -3.52
C LEU A 122 1.22 -11.65 -3.06
N LEU A 123 0.99 -10.95 -1.94
CA LEU A 123 -0.35 -10.65 -1.40
C LEU A 123 -1.33 -10.07 -2.44
N PRO A 124 -0.92 -9.15 -3.34
CA PRO A 124 -1.82 -8.58 -4.34
C PRO A 124 -2.44 -9.58 -5.32
N LEU A 125 -1.91 -10.81 -5.40
CA LEU A 125 -2.49 -11.88 -6.23
C LEU A 125 -3.80 -12.42 -5.63
N ALA A 126 -3.96 -12.36 -4.30
CA ALA A 126 -5.13 -12.75 -3.50
C ALA A 126 -5.64 -14.20 -3.63
N ASP A 127 -5.44 -14.85 -4.76
CA ASP A 127 -5.79 -16.24 -5.05
C ASP A 127 -4.68 -17.18 -4.56
N GLU A 128 -5.04 -18.15 -3.72
CA GLU A 128 -4.08 -19.02 -3.03
C GLU A 128 -3.35 -19.98 -3.98
N PRO A 129 -4.04 -20.68 -4.91
CA PRO A 129 -3.37 -21.41 -5.98
C PRO A 129 -2.35 -20.57 -6.76
N VAL A 130 -2.72 -19.34 -7.15
CA VAL A 130 -1.84 -18.44 -7.91
C VAL A 130 -0.65 -17.99 -7.06
N MET A 131 -0.88 -17.61 -5.79
CA MET A 131 0.18 -17.25 -4.84
C MET A 131 1.16 -18.40 -4.61
N ARG A 132 0.67 -19.64 -4.48
CA ARG A 132 1.51 -20.83 -4.33
C ARG A 132 2.38 -21.07 -5.56
N LYS A 133 1.80 -20.96 -6.77
CA LYS A 133 2.55 -21.11 -8.02
C LYS A 133 3.61 -20.01 -8.17
N ALA A 134 3.24 -18.77 -7.85
CA ALA A 134 4.15 -17.63 -7.89
C ALA A 134 5.30 -17.77 -6.89
N ALA A 135 5.04 -18.25 -5.67
CA ALA A 135 6.07 -18.51 -4.67
C ALA A 135 7.10 -19.54 -5.15
N LYS A 136 6.65 -20.63 -5.78
CA LYS A 136 7.54 -21.63 -6.40
C LYS A 136 8.42 -21.01 -7.46
N HIS A 137 7.82 -20.24 -8.37
CA HIS A 137 8.57 -19.58 -9.43
C HIS A 137 9.63 -18.60 -8.90
N VAL A 138 9.28 -17.80 -7.87
CA VAL A 138 10.21 -16.85 -7.24
C VAL A 138 11.42 -17.57 -6.63
N VAL A 139 11.20 -18.72 -5.98
CA VAL A 139 12.29 -19.52 -5.38
C VAL A 139 13.12 -20.23 -6.44
N GLU A 140 12.49 -20.89 -7.42
CA GLU A 140 13.15 -21.61 -8.51
C GLU A 140 14.04 -20.68 -9.35
N MET A 141 13.52 -19.51 -9.70
CA MET A 141 14.23 -18.52 -10.52
C MET A 141 15.14 -17.60 -9.69
N LYS A 142 15.17 -17.78 -8.36
CA LYS A 142 15.93 -16.94 -7.41
C LYS A 142 15.71 -15.45 -7.64
N LEU A 143 14.45 -15.04 -7.82
CA LEU A 143 14.13 -13.66 -8.15
C LEU A 143 14.50 -12.71 -7.01
N SER A 144 15.10 -11.57 -7.38
CA SER A 144 15.25 -10.43 -6.47
C SER A 144 13.89 -9.85 -6.11
N GLN A 145 13.81 -9.01 -5.07
CA GLN A 145 12.54 -8.36 -4.70
C GLN A 145 11.99 -7.47 -5.83
N ASP A 146 12.86 -6.77 -6.56
CA ASP A 146 12.43 -5.95 -7.69
C ASP A 146 11.92 -6.79 -8.86
N LYS A 147 12.60 -7.89 -9.20
CA LYS A 147 12.13 -8.84 -10.21
C LYS A 147 10.85 -9.57 -9.80
N THR A 148 10.69 -9.85 -8.51
CA THR A 148 9.44 -10.39 -7.96
C THR A 148 8.29 -9.39 -8.13
N ARG A 149 8.54 -8.08 -7.90
CA ARG A 149 7.52 -7.04 -8.09
C ARG A 149 7.10 -6.91 -9.55
N GLU A 150 8.05 -6.91 -10.48
CA GLU A 150 7.79 -6.92 -11.93
C GLU A 150 6.95 -8.13 -12.33
N TYR A 151 7.39 -9.32 -11.93
CA TYR A 151 6.69 -10.58 -12.18
C TYR A 151 5.25 -10.59 -11.64
N VAL A 152 5.03 -10.13 -10.42
CA VAL A 152 3.66 -10.04 -9.85
C VAL A 152 2.81 -9.05 -10.62
N ALA A 153 3.38 -7.92 -11.07
CA ALA A 153 2.64 -6.96 -11.87
C ALA A 153 2.15 -7.59 -13.19
N GLU A 154 3.01 -8.37 -13.86
CA GLU A 154 2.68 -9.12 -15.09
C GLU A 154 1.67 -10.24 -14.84
N LEU A 155 1.80 -10.98 -13.74
CA LEU A 155 0.83 -12.00 -13.37
C LEU A 155 -0.56 -11.39 -13.17
N ARG A 156 -0.65 -10.22 -12.53
CA ARG A 156 -1.93 -9.56 -12.33
C ARG A 156 -2.59 -9.18 -13.64
N THR A 157 -1.85 -8.66 -14.62
CA THR A 157 -2.42 -8.36 -15.94
C THR A 157 -2.90 -9.62 -16.65
N THR A 158 -2.17 -10.73 -16.53
CA THR A 158 -2.46 -12.01 -17.20
C THR A 158 -3.63 -12.77 -16.58
N VAL A 159 -3.75 -12.76 -15.26
CA VAL A 159 -4.85 -13.43 -14.51
C VAL A 159 -6.18 -12.66 -14.66
N GLY A 160 -6.20 -11.53 -15.39
CA GLY A 160 -7.39 -10.69 -15.54
C GLY A 160 -7.74 -9.91 -14.26
N ASP A 161 -6.79 -9.87 -13.32
CA ASP A 161 -6.86 -9.27 -11.98
C ASP A 161 -5.89 -8.08 -11.83
N ALA A 162 -5.56 -7.44 -12.96
CA ALA A 162 -5.36 -5.99 -12.96
C ALA A 162 -6.58 -5.45 -12.24
N PRO A 163 -6.42 -4.72 -11.12
CA PRO A 163 -7.47 -4.58 -10.14
C PRO A 163 -8.74 -4.08 -10.84
N LYS A 164 -9.67 -5.00 -11.13
CA LYS A 164 -11.02 -4.62 -11.48
C LYS A 164 -11.49 -3.96 -10.23
N ALA A 165 -11.50 -2.63 -10.21
CA ALA A 165 -12.03 -1.89 -9.10
C ALA A 165 -13.41 -2.49 -8.87
N ARG A 166 -13.58 -3.31 -7.82
CA ARG A 166 -14.89 -3.75 -7.34
C ARG A 166 -15.53 -2.48 -6.77
N ALA A 167 -15.95 -1.63 -7.69
CA ALA A 167 -16.69 -0.41 -7.50
C ALA A 167 -18.12 -0.85 -7.22
N THR A 168 -18.33 -1.36 -6.01
CA THR A 168 -19.70 -1.52 -5.52
C THR A 168 -20.30 -0.13 -5.37
N MET A 169 -21.59 0.02 -5.63
CA MET A 169 -22.29 1.31 -5.46
C MET A 169 -22.02 1.92 -4.06
N GLY A 170 -21.93 1.08 -3.03
CA GLY A 170 -21.55 1.49 -1.68
C GLY A 170 -20.12 2.06 -1.55
N ARG A 171 -19.12 1.48 -2.22
CA ARG A 171 -17.75 2.01 -2.23
C ARG A 171 -17.64 3.31 -3.03
N VAL A 172 -18.32 3.40 -4.17
CA VAL A 172 -18.39 4.64 -4.95
C VAL A 172 -19.03 5.74 -4.13
N ALA A 173 -20.18 5.47 -3.49
CA ALA A 173 -20.84 6.42 -2.61
C ALA A 173 -19.96 6.81 -1.40
N ALA A 174 -19.24 5.86 -0.79
CA ALA A 174 -18.32 6.16 0.30
C ALA A 174 -17.14 7.05 -0.15
N ARG A 175 -16.60 6.81 -1.35
CA ARG A 175 -15.53 7.62 -1.95
C ARG A 175 -16.00 9.04 -2.24
N VAL A 176 -17.20 9.19 -2.82
CA VAL A 176 -17.84 10.48 -3.08
C VAL A 176 -18.10 11.23 -1.78
N ARG A 177 -18.63 10.57 -0.74
CA ARG A 177 -18.83 11.17 0.59
C ARG A 177 -17.52 11.62 1.22
N SER A 178 -16.48 10.80 1.15
CA SER A 178 -15.16 11.15 1.67
C SER A 178 -14.57 12.36 0.93
N PHE A 179 -14.65 12.38 -0.40
CA PHE A 179 -14.18 13.49 -1.23
C PHE A 179 -14.94 14.78 -0.91
N HIS A 180 -16.27 14.71 -0.80
CA HIS A 180 -17.11 15.83 -0.38
C HIS A 180 -16.78 16.31 1.04
N ALA A 181 -16.53 15.40 1.99
CA ALA A 181 -16.15 15.79 3.35
C ALA A 181 -14.77 16.48 3.39
N THR A 182 -13.82 16.03 2.57
CA THR A 182 -12.49 16.64 2.47
C THR A 182 -12.55 18.03 1.85
N LEU A 183 -13.19 18.19 0.69
CA LEU A 183 -13.23 19.45 -0.04
C LEU A 183 -14.32 20.42 0.44
N GLY A 184 -15.44 19.90 0.95
CA GLY A 184 -16.55 20.68 1.50
C GLY A 184 -16.33 21.12 2.94
N SER A 185 -15.19 20.79 3.56
CA SER A 185 -14.85 21.34 4.87
C SER A 185 -14.59 22.85 4.75
N ALA A 186 -15.12 23.63 5.70
CA ALA A 186 -14.89 25.09 5.75
C ALA A 186 -13.40 25.46 5.79
N THR A 187 -12.54 24.54 6.25
CA THR A 187 -11.08 24.70 6.24
C THR A 187 -10.50 24.51 4.84
N ALA A 188 -10.90 23.46 4.11
CA ALA A 188 -10.44 23.23 2.74
C ALA A 188 -10.85 24.37 1.79
N LEU A 189 -12.08 24.87 1.91
CA LEU A 189 -12.54 26.02 1.11
C LEU A 189 -11.75 27.30 1.42
N ARG A 190 -11.41 27.54 2.69
CA ARG A 190 -10.54 28.68 3.08
C ARG A 190 -9.12 28.53 2.55
N SER A 191 -8.54 27.34 2.62
CA SER A 191 -7.22 27.05 2.05
C SER A 191 -7.20 27.21 0.53
N LEU A 192 -8.25 26.76 -0.15
CA LEU A 192 -8.37 26.87 -1.60
C LEU A 192 -8.53 28.34 -2.04
N LYS A 193 -9.34 29.13 -1.31
CA LYS A 193 -9.44 30.58 -1.53
C LYS A 193 -8.09 31.29 -1.37
N LYS A 194 -7.32 30.93 -0.32
CA LYS A 194 -5.98 31.49 -0.09
C LYS A 194 -5.02 31.11 -1.23
N LEU A 195 -4.98 29.85 -1.62
CA LEU A 195 -4.15 29.39 -2.75
C LEU A 195 -4.50 30.09 -4.06
N THR A 196 -5.78 30.33 -4.33
CA THR A 196 -6.19 31.08 -5.53
C THR A 196 -5.87 32.58 -5.48
N THR A 197 -5.59 33.13 -4.30
CA THR A 197 -5.16 34.54 -4.18
C THR A 197 -3.67 34.68 -4.50
N ASP A 198 -2.87 33.69 -4.09
CA ASP A 198 -1.41 33.69 -4.22
C ASP A 198 -0.91 33.03 -5.53
N ALA A 199 -1.79 32.34 -6.28
CA ALA A 199 -1.45 31.65 -7.51
C ALA A 199 -1.45 32.57 -8.75
N SER A 200 -0.65 32.20 -9.75
CA SER A 200 -0.67 32.82 -11.08
C SER A 200 -1.97 32.52 -11.84
N ASP A 201 -2.29 33.33 -12.84
CA ASP A 201 -3.49 33.12 -13.67
C ASP A 201 -3.41 31.87 -14.54
N GLU A 202 -2.21 31.35 -14.79
CA GLU A 202 -2.00 30.07 -15.47
C GLU A 202 -2.33 28.89 -14.55
N GLU A 203 -1.86 28.93 -13.30
CA GLU A 203 -2.19 27.92 -12.28
C GLU A 203 -3.68 27.90 -11.94
N LYS A 204 -4.33 29.07 -11.87
CA LYS A 204 -5.79 29.18 -11.69
C LYS A 204 -6.54 28.54 -12.85
N ARG A 205 -6.12 28.79 -14.10
CA ARG A 205 -6.72 28.19 -15.30
C ARG A 205 -6.54 26.68 -15.35
N ALA A 206 -5.35 26.18 -15.00
CA ALA A 206 -5.09 24.75 -14.91
C ALA A 206 -5.98 24.08 -13.84
N LEU A 207 -6.08 24.68 -12.65
CA LEU A 207 -6.94 24.17 -11.59
C LEU A 207 -8.43 24.20 -11.97
N ALA A 208 -8.90 25.27 -12.61
CA ALA A 208 -10.28 25.37 -13.09
C ALA A 208 -10.61 24.26 -14.10
N LYS A 209 -9.70 23.99 -15.04
CA LYS A 209 -9.85 22.92 -16.04
C LYS A 209 -9.97 21.53 -15.38
N GLU A 210 -9.17 21.24 -14.36
CA GLU A 210 -9.26 19.98 -13.62
C GLU A 210 -10.58 19.87 -12.82
N LEU A 211 -11.03 20.97 -12.20
CA LEU A 211 -12.32 21.01 -11.50
C LEU A 211 -13.50 20.80 -12.45
N ASP A 212 -13.46 21.39 -13.64
CA ASP A 212 -14.49 21.23 -14.68
C ASP A 212 -14.51 19.78 -15.22
N ALA A 213 -13.34 19.16 -15.38
CA ALA A 213 -13.25 17.75 -15.76
C ALA A 213 -13.89 16.84 -14.70
N VAL A 214 -13.64 17.11 -13.42
CA VAL A 214 -14.29 16.38 -12.30
C VAL A 214 -15.80 16.61 -12.29
N ALA A 215 -16.26 17.85 -12.50
CA ALA A 215 -17.69 18.18 -12.55
C ALA A 215 -18.39 17.46 -13.71
N THR A 216 -17.76 17.43 -14.89
CA THR A 216 -18.26 16.73 -16.08
C THR A 216 -18.37 15.23 -15.84
N TRP A 217 -17.34 14.64 -15.23
CA TRP A 217 -17.34 13.23 -14.86
C TRP A 217 -18.45 12.90 -13.84
N LEU A 218 -18.63 13.73 -12.80
CA LEU A 218 -19.70 13.55 -11.81
C LEU A 218 -21.10 13.68 -12.44
N ALA A 219 -21.29 14.59 -13.39
CA ALA A 219 -22.55 14.74 -14.11
C ALA A 219 -22.86 13.54 -15.01
N ALA A 220 -21.85 12.95 -15.66
CA ALA A 220 -22.00 11.71 -16.41
C ALA A 220 -22.33 10.53 -15.48
N ALA A 221 -21.60 10.37 -14.38
CA ALA A 221 -21.86 9.34 -13.38
C ALA A 221 -23.26 9.45 -12.78
N ARG A 222 -23.75 10.67 -12.50
CA ARG A 222 -25.11 10.91 -12.00
C ARG A 222 -26.19 10.50 -13.01
N ARG A 223 -25.96 10.71 -14.31
CA ARG A 223 -26.89 10.26 -15.37
C ARG A 223 -26.98 8.74 -15.41
N MET A 224 -25.84 8.04 -15.29
CA MET A 224 -25.79 6.58 -15.28
C MET A 224 -26.48 5.92 -14.07
N VAL A 225 -26.61 6.65 -12.95
CA VAL A 225 -27.31 6.15 -11.73
C VAL A 225 -28.82 6.46 -11.76
N ARG A 226 -29.25 7.42 -12.59
CA ARG A 226 -30.65 7.87 -12.67
C ARG A 226 -31.42 7.33 -13.88
N GLY A 227 -30.72 6.79 -14.88
CA GLY A 227 -31.31 5.97 -15.93
C GLY A 227 -31.48 4.53 -15.46
#